data_AF-A0AAW2J2Q5-F1
#
_entry.id   AF-A0AAW2J2Q5-F1
#
_cell.length_a   1.000
_cell.length_b   1.000
_cell.length_c   1.000
_cell.angle_alpha   90.00
_cell.angle_beta   90.00
_cell.angle_gamma   90.00
#
_symmetry.space_group_name_H-M   'P 1'
#
loop_
_entity.id
_entity.type
_entity.pdbx_description
1 polymer ?
#
loop_
_entity_poly.entity_id
_entity_poly.type
_entity_poly.pdbx_seq_one_letter_code
_entity_poly.pdbx_strand_id
1 'polypeptide(L)'
;MILAMCSHYYDAQGNITSLDVFERLNFSEIIQGMACSSLRCIAFACKQVIGGKLVSNEIREQIPDNGLTLLALVGLKDPCRPGAKQAVEDCQYADVNVKMITGDNIFTARTIAMECGILSPDQEVNDGSVVE
;
A
#
# COMPACT_ATOMS: atom_id res chain seq x y z
N MET A 1 -3.25 -13.22 2.16
CA MET A 1 -2.55 -12.21 1.33
C MET A 1 -2.39 -12.78 -0.07
N ILE A 2 -2.79 -12.06 -1.13
CA ILE A 2 -2.82 -12.58 -2.52
C ILE A 2 -1.48 -13.18 -2.95
N LEU A 3 -0.35 -12.58 -2.58
CA LEU A 3 0.99 -13.11 -2.89
C LEU A 3 1.17 -14.57 -2.42
N ALA A 4 0.63 -14.94 -1.25
CA ALA A 4 0.71 -16.30 -0.73
C ALA A 4 -0.09 -17.33 -1.56
N MET A 5 -1.07 -16.87 -2.33
CA MET A 5 -1.91 -17.69 -3.22
C MET A 5 -1.28 -17.85 -4.61
N CYS A 6 -0.26 -17.04 -4.94
CA CYS A 6 0.42 -17.09 -6.24
C CYS A 6 1.49 -18.16 -6.30
N SER A 7 1.55 -18.88 -7.44
CA SER A 7 2.62 -19.81 -7.81
C SER A 7 3.49 -19.29 -8.95
N HIS A 8 3.00 -18.28 -9.68
CA HIS A 8 3.71 -17.65 -10.80
C HIS A 8 3.56 -16.14 -10.74
N TYR A 9 4.33 -15.42 -11.55
CA TYR A 9 4.18 -14.00 -11.79
C TYR A 9 4.52 -13.66 -13.24
N TYR A 10 4.06 -12.49 -13.71
CA TYR A 10 4.53 -11.92 -14.96
C TYR A 10 5.80 -11.10 -14.75
N ASP A 11 6.86 -11.40 -15.51
CA ASP A 11 8.06 -10.57 -15.54
C ASP A 11 7.83 -9.26 -16.32
N ALA A 12 8.86 -8.39 -16.35
CA ALA A 12 8.80 -7.12 -17.06
C ALA A 12 8.67 -7.28 -18.59
N GLN A 13 8.95 -8.46 -19.13
CA GLN A 13 8.83 -8.81 -20.54
C GLN A 13 7.47 -9.44 -20.86
N GLY A 14 6.62 -9.67 -19.86
CA GLY A 14 5.32 -10.31 -20.00
C GLY A 14 5.37 -11.84 -20.07
N ASN A 15 6.49 -12.46 -19.72
CA ASN A 15 6.58 -13.92 -19.61
C ASN A 15 6.11 -14.38 -18.22
N ILE A 16 5.54 -15.58 -18.17
CA ILE A 16 5.12 -16.21 -16.92
C ILE A 16 6.31 -16.98 -16.35
N THR A 17 6.69 -16.64 -15.11
CA THR A 17 7.80 -17.26 -14.39
C THR A 17 7.31 -17.81 -13.06
N SER A 18 7.94 -18.88 -12.56
CA SER A 18 7.63 -19.47 -11.26
C SER A 18 7.95 -18.49 -10.13
N LEU A 19 7.03 -18.35 -9.17
CA LEU A 19 7.23 -17.55 -7.97
C LEU A 19 7.89 -18.39 -6.88
N ASP A 20 9.21 -18.49 -6.95
CA ASP A 20 10.00 -19.24 -5.96
C ASP A 20 10.20 -18.46 -4.64
N VAL A 21 11.00 -19.02 -3.73
CA VAL A 21 11.23 -18.43 -2.40
C VAL A 21 11.93 -17.07 -2.49
N PHE A 22 12.91 -16.90 -3.38
CA PHE A 22 13.67 -15.67 -3.54
C PHE A 22 12.79 -14.55 -4.10
N GLU A 23 12.05 -14.81 -5.17
CA GLU A 23 11.14 -13.83 -5.79
C GLU A 23 10.03 -13.46 -4.82
N ARG A 24 9.52 -14.43 -4.04
CA ARG A 24 8.53 -14.16 -2.99
C ARG A 24 9.05 -13.24 -1.91
N LEU A 25 10.32 -13.39 -1.50
CA LEU A 25 10.96 -12.47 -0.56
C LEU A 25 11.09 -11.08 -1.18
N ASN A 26 11.55 -10.97 -2.42
CA ASN A 26 11.66 -9.70 -3.15
C ASN A 26 10.31 -8.95 -3.21
N PHE A 27 9.23 -9.61 -3.62
CA PHE A 27 7.89 -8.99 -3.61
C PHE A 27 7.44 -8.59 -2.20
N SER A 28 7.80 -9.36 -1.18
CA SER A 28 7.47 -9.02 0.21
C SER A 28 8.21 -7.76 0.68
N GLU A 29 9.47 -7.60 0.29
CA GLU A 29 10.25 -6.38 0.54
C GLU A 29 9.65 -5.17 -0.18
N ILE A 30 9.18 -5.33 -1.43
CA ILE A 30 8.48 -4.27 -2.17
C ILE A 30 7.20 -3.85 -1.43
N ILE A 31 6.39 -4.81 -0.98
CA ILE A 31 5.15 -4.53 -0.22
C ILE A 31 5.48 -3.79 1.07
N GLN A 32 6.53 -4.20 1.79
CA GLN A 32 6.98 -3.53 3.00
C GLN A 32 7.48 -2.11 2.71
N GLY A 33 8.26 -1.92 1.64
CA GLY A 33 8.73 -0.60 1.20
C GLY A 33 7.58 0.34 0.83
N MET A 34 6.52 -0.18 0.18
CA MET A 34 5.28 0.55 -0.07
C MET A 34 4.62 1.00 1.24
N ALA A 35 4.49 0.11 2.21
CA ALA A 35 3.91 0.43 3.52
C ALA A 35 4.74 1.49 4.28
N CYS A 36 6.08 1.37 4.28
CA CYS A 36 6.98 2.37 4.86
C CYS A 36 6.85 3.75 4.19
N SER A 37 6.47 3.77 2.92
CA SER A 37 6.22 4.99 2.14
C SER A 37 4.76 5.47 2.24
N SER A 38 3.99 4.97 3.22
CA SER A 38 2.56 5.26 3.43
C SER A 38 1.67 4.99 2.21
N LEU A 39 2.03 3.99 1.41
CA LEU A 39 1.22 3.51 0.30
C LEU A 39 0.36 2.32 0.74
N ARG A 40 -0.92 2.35 0.40
CA ARG A 40 -1.81 1.20 0.51
C ARG A 40 -1.56 0.27 -0.67
N CYS A 41 -0.87 -0.84 -0.43
CA CYS A 41 -0.58 -1.83 -1.47
C CYS A 41 -1.82 -2.65 -1.85
N ILE A 42 -2.09 -2.76 -3.15
CA ILE A 42 -3.08 -3.66 -3.74
C ILE A 42 -2.37 -4.61 -4.70
N ALA A 43 -2.57 -5.92 -4.49
CA ALA A 43 -2.04 -6.96 -5.37
C ALA A 43 -3.11 -7.44 -6.34
N PHE A 44 -2.74 -7.54 -7.63
CA PHE A 44 -3.57 -8.09 -8.69
C PHE A 44 -2.99 -9.42 -9.12
N ALA A 45 -3.84 -10.44 -9.22
CA ALA A 45 -3.47 -11.76 -9.70
C ALA A 45 -4.60 -12.35 -10.54
N CYS A 46 -4.27 -13.22 -11.49
CA CYS A 46 -5.25 -13.92 -12.31
C CYS A 46 -5.01 -15.42 -12.31
N LYS A 47 -6.01 -16.16 -12.77
CA LYS A 47 -5.89 -17.59 -13.06
C LYS A 47 -6.59 -17.85 -14.38
N GLN A 48 -5.86 -18.37 -15.34
CA GLN A 48 -6.45 -18.76 -16.61
C GLN A 48 -7.18 -20.09 -16.43
N VAL A 49 -8.46 -20.13 -16.80
CA VAL A 49 -9.28 -21.35 -16.77
C VAL A 49 -9.43 -21.84 -18.20
N ILE A 50 -8.83 -22.99 -18.53
CA ILE A 50 -8.86 -23.56 -19.89
C ILE A 50 -10.00 -24.57 -19.96
N GLY A 51 -11.15 -24.21 -20.56
CA GLY A 51 -12.28 -25.13 -20.77
C GLY A 51 -13.58 -24.46 -21.21
N GLY A 52 -14.04 -24.76 -22.43
CA GLY A 52 -15.25 -24.19 -23.07
C GLY A 52 -16.61 -24.75 -22.58
N LYS A 53 -16.78 -25.03 -21.28
CA LYS A 53 -18.08 -25.41 -20.69
C LYS A 53 -18.29 -24.65 -19.38
N LEU A 54 -18.37 -23.32 -19.46
CA LEU A 54 -18.56 -22.48 -18.27
C LEU A 54 -19.65 -21.46 -18.56
N VAL A 55 -20.89 -21.95 -18.55
CA VAL A 55 -22.12 -21.15 -18.63
C VAL A 55 -23.02 -21.54 -17.46
N SER A 56 -22.59 -21.27 -16.23
CA SER A 56 -23.46 -21.27 -15.05
C SER A 56 -22.77 -20.58 -13.86
N ASN A 57 -23.57 -20.04 -12.94
CA ASN A 57 -23.13 -19.32 -11.73
C ASN A 57 -22.35 -20.20 -10.72
N GLU A 58 -22.08 -21.47 -11.04
CA GLU A 58 -21.38 -22.45 -10.20
C GLU A 58 -19.85 -22.31 -10.25
N ILE A 59 -19.32 -21.42 -11.09
CA ILE A 59 -17.88 -21.18 -11.32
C ILE A 59 -17.13 -20.79 -10.04
N ARG A 60 -17.76 -20.03 -9.13
CA ARG A 60 -17.07 -19.50 -7.94
C ARG A 60 -16.60 -20.57 -6.97
N GLU A 61 -17.31 -21.68 -6.84
CA GLU A 61 -16.96 -22.74 -5.89
C GLU A 61 -15.87 -23.69 -6.41
N GLN A 62 -15.60 -23.67 -7.72
CA GLN A 62 -14.67 -24.61 -8.37
C GLN A 62 -13.30 -24.02 -8.70
N ILE A 63 -13.12 -22.69 -8.60
CA ILE A 63 -11.81 -22.07 -8.84
C ILE A 63 -10.97 -22.25 -7.57
N PRO A 64 -9.86 -23.02 -7.60
CA PRO A 64 -9.02 -23.17 -6.43
C PRO A 64 -8.38 -21.83 -6.08
N ASP A 65 -8.41 -21.49 -4.79
CA ASP A 65 -7.83 -20.27 -4.20
C ASP A 65 -6.30 -20.20 -4.29
N ASN A 66 -5.64 -21.22 -4.82
CA ASN A 66 -4.18 -21.30 -4.97
C ASN A 66 -3.75 -21.40 -6.44
N GLY A 67 -2.46 -21.21 -6.68
CA GLY A 67 -1.89 -21.31 -8.02
C GLY A 67 -2.26 -20.14 -8.93
N LEU A 68 -2.40 -18.95 -8.36
CA LEU A 68 -2.60 -17.72 -9.12
C LEU A 68 -1.29 -17.26 -9.78
N THR A 69 -1.41 -16.45 -10.83
CA THR A 69 -0.31 -15.71 -11.44
C THR A 69 -0.39 -14.25 -11.01
N LEU A 70 0.61 -13.77 -10.27
CA LEU A 70 0.72 -12.37 -9.87
C LEU A 70 0.92 -11.50 -11.12
N LEU A 71 0.10 -10.46 -11.25
CA LEU A 71 0.17 -9.51 -12.35
C LEU A 71 0.93 -8.25 -11.95
N ALA A 72 0.56 -7.66 -10.82
CA ALA A 72 1.07 -6.38 -10.39
C ALA A 72 0.85 -6.13 -8.90
N LEU A 73 1.70 -5.26 -8.35
CA LEU A 73 1.50 -4.59 -7.07
C LEU A 73 1.33 -3.09 -7.35
N VAL A 74 0.27 -2.49 -6.82
CA VAL A 74 -0.02 -1.07 -6.99
C VAL A 74 -0.09 -0.42 -5.61
N GLY A 75 0.74 0.59 -5.38
CA GLY A 75 0.66 1.43 -4.19
C GLY A 75 -0.30 2.59 -4.41
N LEU A 76 -1.37 2.66 -3.63
CA LEU A 76 -2.25 3.82 -3.59
C LEU A 76 -1.82 4.79 -2.50
N LYS A 77 -1.56 6.03 -2.88
CA LYS A 77 -1.33 7.12 -1.92
C LYS A 77 -2.63 7.89 -1.71
N ASP A 78 -2.93 8.22 -0.47
CA ASP A 78 -3.90 9.26 -0.15
C ASP A 78 -3.13 10.55 0.21
N PRO A 79 -2.89 11.44 -0.77
CA PRO A 79 -2.06 12.61 -0.53
C PRO A 79 -2.77 13.65 0.35
N CYS A 80 -1.99 14.42 1.11
CA CYS A 80 -2.50 15.66 1.73
C CYS A 80 -3.19 16.53 0.66
N ARG A 81 -4.30 17.18 1.03
CA ARG A 81 -5.01 18.09 0.11
C ARG A 81 -4.08 19.20 -0.39
N PRO A 82 -4.19 19.64 -1.65
CA PRO A 82 -3.47 20.82 -2.13
C PRO A 82 -3.71 22.01 -1.20
N GLY A 83 -2.63 22.69 -0.81
CA GLY A 83 -2.67 23.83 0.12
C GLY A 83 -2.67 23.46 1.61
N ALA A 84 -2.81 22.18 1.99
CA ALA A 84 -2.78 21.78 3.40
C ALA A 84 -1.48 22.19 4.09
N LYS A 85 -0.32 21.95 3.44
CA LYS A 85 0.98 22.34 3.96
C LYS A 85 1.11 23.87 4.13
N GLN A 86 0.68 24.64 3.14
CA GLN A 86 0.70 26.11 3.22
C GLN A 86 -0.16 26.60 4.39
N ALA A 87 -1.35 26.03 4.58
CA ALA A 87 -2.21 26.40 5.69
C ALA A 87 -1.57 26.09 7.06
N VAL A 88 -0.87 24.96 7.18
CA VAL A 88 -0.12 24.63 8.40
C VAL A 88 1.01 25.64 8.64
N GLU A 89 1.77 25.98 7.61
CA GLU A 89 2.84 26.98 7.68
C GLU A 89 2.31 28.37 8.07
N ASP A 90 1.20 28.81 7.48
CA ASP A 90 0.55 30.09 7.79
C ASP A 90 0.08 30.14 9.26
N CYS A 91 -0.48 29.04 9.76
CA CYS A 91 -0.87 28.91 11.17
C CYS A 91 0.35 28.97 12.10
N GLN A 92 1.42 28.22 11.79
CA GLN A 92 2.64 28.23 12.59
C GLN A 92 3.32 29.61 12.57
N TYR A 93 3.32 30.32 11.44
CA TYR A 93 3.84 31.69 11.33
C TYR A 93 3.07 32.68 12.22
N ALA A 94 1.80 32.40 12.49
CA ALA A 94 0.96 33.17 13.40
C ALA A 94 1.04 32.69 14.88
N ASP A 95 2.05 31.88 15.24
CA ASP A 95 2.23 31.26 16.55
C ASP A 95 1.04 30.36 17.00
N VAL A 96 0.28 29.81 16.05
CA VAL A 96 -0.79 28.84 16.32
C VAL A 96 -0.23 27.42 16.33
N ASN A 97 -0.44 26.70 17.44
CA ASN A 97 -0.02 25.31 17.57
C ASN A 97 -0.97 24.38 16.79
N VAL A 98 -0.42 23.59 15.87
CA VAL A 98 -1.17 22.66 15.00
C VAL A 98 -0.90 21.23 15.45
N LYS A 99 -1.96 20.43 15.63
CA LYS A 99 -1.88 19.00 15.99
C LYS A 99 -2.69 18.15 15.02
N MET A 100 -2.18 16.95 14.73
CA MET A 100 -2.90 15.93 13.95
C MET A 100 -3.64 14.99 14.91
N ILE A 101 -4.93 14.78 14.63
CA ILE A 101 -5.78 13.77 15.28
C ILE A 101 -6.30 12.87 14.16
N THR A 102 -6.00 11.58 14.20
CA THR A 102 -6.44 10.62 13.19
C THR A 102 -6.72 9.26 13.81
N GLY A 103 -7.65 8.49 13.26
CA GLY A 103 -7.85 7.08 13.64
C GLY A 103 -6.96 6.11 12.86
N ASP A 104 -6.05 6.63 12.02
CA ASP A 104 -5.04 5.83 11.33
C ASP A 104 -3.91 5.44 12.30
N ASN A 105 -3.26 4.32 11.98
CA ASN A 105 -2.08 3.89 12.74
C ASN A 105 -1.01 4.99 12.82
N ILE A 106 -0.39 5.13 13.99
CA ILE A 106 0.61 6.15 14.31
C ILE A 106 1.76 6.27 13.29
N PHE A 107 2.17 5.17 12.64
CA PHE A 107 3.23 5.21 11.62
C PHE A 107 2.78 5.99 10.38
N THR A 108 1.58 5.71 9.88
CA THR A 108 0.98 6.43 8.74
C THR A 108 0.68 7.88 9.11
N ALA A 109 0.10 8.09 10.30
CA ALA A 109 -0.19 9.43 10.81
C ALA A 109 1.07 10.31 10.85
N ARG A 110 2.19 9.78 11.33
CA ARG A 110 3.48 10.51 11.36
C ARG A 110 3.98 10.87 9.98
N THR A 111 3.94 9.95 9.03
CA THR A 111 4.33 10.25 7.65
C THR A 111 3.49 11.36 7.06
N ILE A 112 2.16 11.31 7.22
CA ILE A 112 1.25 12.36 6.74
C ILE A 112 1.53 13.69 7.47
N ALA A 113 1.78 13.66 8.79
CA ALA A 113 2.08 14.85 9.56
C ALA A 113 3.38 15.54 9.11
N MET A 114 4.41 14.78 8.74
CA MET A 114 5.63 15.31 8.12
C MET A 114 5.35 15.91 6.73
N GLU A 115 4.56 15.23 5.90
CA GLU A 115 4.20 15.72 4.55
C GLU A 115 3.41 17.04 4.61
N CYS A 116 2.49 17.14 5.56
CA CYS A 116 1.66 18.32 5.80
C CYS A 116 2.40 19.42 6.59
N GLY A 117 3.65 19.22 7.02
CA GLY A 117 4.47 20.23 7.73
C GLY A 117 4.15 20.42 9.22
N ILE A 118 3.36 19.52 9.82
CA ILE A 118 3.02 19.54 11.25
C ILE A 118 4.21 19.06 12.08
N LEU A 119 4.93 18.05 11.59
CA LEU A 119 6.17 17.56 12.18
C LEU A 119 7.36 17.97 11.30
N SER A 120 8.42 18.48 11.94
CA SER A 120 9.71 18.63 11.26
C SER A 120 10.45 17.28 11.20
N PRO A 121 11.28 17.04 10.16
CA PRO A 121 12.09 15.81 10.07
C PRO A 121 12.99 15.59 11.29
N ASP A 122 13.37 16.67 11.97
CA ASP A 122 14.33 16.69 13.09
C ASP A 122 13.66 16.82 14.47
N GLN A 123 12.32 16.90 14.54
CA GLN A 123 11.62 17.06 15.82
C GLN A 123 11.48 15.72 16.55
N GLU A 124 11.90 15.70 17.83
CA GLU A 124 11.68 14.55 18.69
C GLU A 124 10.20 14.24 18.85
N VAL A 125 9.93 12.94 18.76
CA VAL A 125 8.63 12.30 18.51
C VAL A 125 7.63 12.41 19.68
N ASN A 126 8.00 13.08 20.77
CA ASN A 126 7.32 12.98 22.07
C ASN A 126 6.50 14.22 22.49
N ASP A 127 6.29 15.21 21.63
CA ASP A 127 5.55 16.44 21.98
C ASP A 127 4.01 16.33 21.79
N GLY A 128 3.50 15.13 21.51
CA GLY A 128 2.06 14.90 21.35
C GLY A 128 1.42 15.68 20.19
N SER A 129 2.19 16.00 19.14
CA SER A 129 1.72 16.71 17.94
C SER A 129 0.96 15.80 16.97
N VAL A 130 1.10 14.49 17.12
CA VAL A 130 0.30 13.47 16.42
C VAL A 130 -0.33 12.57 17.47
N VAL A 131 -1.65 12.47 17.43
CA VAL A 131 -2.47 11.64 18.31
C VAL A 131 -3.26 10.66 17.45
N GLU A 132 -3.12 9.36 17.76
CA GLU A 132 -3.97 8.26 17.25
C GLU A 132 -5.19 8.08 18.17
#